data_AF-A0A0S7BY87-F1
#
_entry.id   AF-A0A0S7BY87-F1
#
_cell.length_a   1.000
_cell.length_b   1.000
_cell.length_c   1.000
_cell.angle_alpha   90.00
_cell.angle_beta   90.00
_cell.angle_gamma   90.00
#
_symmetry.space_group_name_H-M   'P 1'
#
loop_
_entity.id
_entity.type
_entity.pdbx_description
1 polymer ?
#
loop_
_entity_poly.entity_id
_entity_poly.type
_entity_poly.pdbx_seq_one_letter_code
_entity_poly.pdbx_strand_id
1 'polypeptide(L)'
;MDDKFSKFFRRFYILIFFTVFILYSGLAILAPVLMHYHFETPAKILYGGYRFMCHQLPYRSFFLFGEQYYYPLQEINQNKTILSFEEASGIESVDFKEIREFVGNSQMGYKVAICQRDLAIYLAIAVFCLLYFISNYRLPRIHWLVWLILGLLPMTWDGLTQMASHILPSLGPIRESTPIIRVLTGSSFGFFTAWFLFPYLEYVFLNQEKS
;
A
#
# COMPACT_ATOMS: atom_id res chain seq x y z
N MET A 1 -36.62 -6.48 -8.98
CA MET A 1 -36.97 -7.03 -7.65
C MET A 1 -35.66 -7.14 -6.89
N ASP A 2 -35.33 -6.13 -6.09
CA ASP A 2 -34.04 -6.10 -5.39
C ASP A 2 -34.01 -7.16 -4.29
N ASP A 3 -33.08 -8.11 -4.44
CA ASP A 3 -32.86 -9.17 -3.47
C ASP A 3 -32.32 -8.61 -2.13
N LYS A 4 -32.44 -9.40 -1.06
CA LYS A 4 -32.05 -8.99 0.29
C LYS A 4 -30.56 -8.65 0.40
N PHE A 5 -29.71 -9.31 -0.38
CA PHE A 5 -28.27 -9.09 -0.37
C PHE A 5 -27.93 -7.73 -1.00
N SER A 6 -28.54 -7.38 -2.12
CA SER A 6 -28.37 -6.06 -2.75
C SER A 6 -28.75 -4.91 -1.80
N LYS A 7 -29.86 -5.04 -1.07
CA LYS A 7 -30.27 -4.04 -0.05
C LYS A 7 -29.29 -3.94 1.12
N PHE A 8 -28.81 -5.08 1.61
CA PHE A 8 -27.80 -5.11 2.67
C PHE A 8 -26.51 -4.42 2.22
N PHE A 9 -26.03 -4.74 1.02
CA PHE A 9 -24.81 -4.16 0.48
C PHE A 9 -24.94 -2.64 0.36
N ARG A 10 -26.00 -2.12 -0.28
CA ARG A 10 -26.20 -0.66 -0.41
C ARG A 10 -26.24 0.06 0.93
N ARG A 11 -26.86 -0.55 1.94
CA ARG A 11 -26.94 0.05 3.29
C ARG A 11 -25.58 0.11 4.00
N PHE A 12 -24.71 -0.88 3.78
CA PHE A 12 -23.48 -1.05 4.54
C PHE A 12 -22.20 -0.93 3.72
N TYR A 13 -22.26 -0.56 2.44
CA TYR A 13 -21.12 -0.64 1.52
C TYR A 13 -19.88 0.09 2.04
N ILE A 14 -20.01 1.29 2.61
CA ILE A 14 -18.87 2.03 3.19
C ILE A 14 -18.24 1.28 4.35
N LEU A 15 -19.05 0.69 5.24
CA LEU A 15 -18.54 -0.11 6.35
C LEU A 15 -17.90 -1.40 5.87
N ILE A 16 -18.45 -2.02 4.82
CA ILE A 16 -17.87 -3.19 4.16
C ILE A 16 -16.50 -2.83 3.58
N PHE A 17 -16.41 -1.77 2.76
CA PHE A 17 -15.14 -1.32 2.18
C PHE A 17 -14.13 -0.92 3.26
N PHE A 18 -14.54 -0.15 4.27
CA PHE A 18 -13.70 0.17 5.42
C PHE A 18 -13.13 -1.10 6.07
N THR A 19 -14.00 -2.06 6.37
CA THR A 19 -13.62 -3.33 7.01
C THR A 19 -12.66 -4.13 6.13
N VAL A 20 -12.93 -4.23 4.82
CA VAL A 20 -12.06 -4.95 3.89
C VAL A 20 -10.67 -4.31 3.85
N PHE A 21 -10.58 -3.00 3.66
CA PHE A 21 -9.28 -2.32 3.55
C PHE A 21 -8.51 -2.29 4.88
N ILE A 22 -9.18 -2.09 6.02
CA ILE A 22 -8.51 -2.11 7.32
C ILE A 22 -8.05 -3.51 7.69
N LEU A 23 -8.84 -4.55 7.40
CA LEU A 23 -8.42 -5.94 7.63
C LEU A 23 -7.29 -6.33 6.68
N TYR A 24 -7.35 -5.93 5.40
CA TYR A 24 -6.28 -6.19 4.44
C TYR A 24 -4.97 -5.52 4.86
N SER A 25 -4.99 -4.26 5.30
CA SER A 25 -3.77 -3.60 5.81
C SER A 25 -3.33 -4.17 7.16
N GLY A 26 -4.28 -4.46 8.05
CA GLY A 26 -4.03 -5.02 9.37
C GLY A 26 -3.39 -6.40 9.33
N LEU A 27 -3.87 -7.29 8.45
CA LEU A 27 -3.26 -8.61 8.23
C LEU A 27 -1.85 -8.50 7.64
N ALA A 28 -1.58 -7.50 6.78
CA ALA A 28 -0.24 -7.28 6.25
C ALA A 28 0.75 -6.82 7.34
N ILE A 29 0.28 -6.01 8.29
CA ILE A 29 1.04 -5.57 9.47
C ILE A 29 1.15 -6.71 10.51
N LEU A 30 0.14 -7.58 10.61
CA LEU A 30 0.16 -8.71 11.54
C LEU A 30 1.26 -9.72 11.20
N ALA A 31 1.61 -9.88 9.92
CA ALA A 31 2.66 -10.82 9.49
C ALA A 31 4.01 -10.61 10.23
N PRO A 32 4.64 -9.41 10.24
CA PRO A 32 5.85 -9.18 11.01
C PRO A 32 5.65 -9.27 12.54
N VAL A 33 4.46 -8.97 13.06
CA VAL A 33 4.14 -9.15 14.49
C VAL A 33 4.19 -10.64 14.87
N LEU A 34 3.59 -11.51 14.05
CA LEU A 34 3.63 -12.95 14.28
C LEU A 34 5.05 -13.51 14.16
N MET A 35 5.85 -13.02 13.21
CA MET A 35 7.27 -13.40 13.11
C MET A 35 8.04 -13.02 14.38
N HIS A 36 7.83 -11.81 14.90
CA HIS A 36 8.49 -11.33 16.11
C HIS A 36 8.19 -12.19 17.34
N TYR A 37 6.94 -12.67 17.47
CA TYR A 37 6.54 -13.58 18.55
C TYR A 37 6.73 -15.07 18.21
N HIS A 38 7.56 -15.40 17.22
CA HIS A 38 7.89 -16.77 16.80
C HIS A 38 6.71 -17.64 16.31
N PHE A 39 5.57 -17.03 15.96
CA PHE A 39 4.46 -17.70 15.29
C PHE A 39 4.74 -17.80 13.77
N GLU A 40 5.77 -18.54 13.39
CA GLU A 40 6.29 -18.56 12.01
C GLU A 40 5.29 -19.11 10.98
N THR A 41 4.62 -20.22 11.27
CA THR A 41 3.69 -20.86 10.32
C THR A 41 2.56 -19.92 9.90
N PRO A 42 1.77 -19.31 10.83
CA PRO A 42 0.74 -18.38 10.43
C PRO A 42 1.31 -17.11 9.77
N ALA A 43 2.50 -16.63 10.18
CA ALA A 43 3.15 -15.52 9.51
C ALA A 43 3.50 -15.83 8.04
N LYS A 44 4.08 -17.01 7.79
CA LYS A 44 4.44 -17.48 6.43
C LYS A 44 3.21 -17.66 5.55
N ILE A 45 2.06 -18.07 6.12
CA ILE A 45 0.78 -18.12 5.40
C ILE A 45 0.37 -16.70 4.97
N LEU A 46 0.44 -15.71 5.86
CA LEU A 46 0.14 -14.33 5.51
C LEU A 46 1.08 -13.81 4.42
N TYR A 47 2.41 -13.95 4.59
CA TYR A 47 3.37 -13.55 3.55
C TYR A 47 3.06 -14.25 2.22
N GLY A 48 2.78 -15.56 2.23
CA GLY A 48 2.40 -16.34 1.06
C GLY A 48 1.15 -15.80 0.36
N GLY A 49 0.10 -15.45 1.11
CA GLY A 49 -1.13 -14.87 0.56
C GLY A 49 -0.89 -13.54 -0.16
N TYR A 50 -0.08 -12.65 0.41
CA TYR A 50 0.21 -11.35 -0.20
C TYR A 50 1.16 -11.42 -1.40
N ARG A 51 1.89 -12.53 -1.62
CA ARG A 51 2.79 -12.68 -2.78
C ARG A 51 2.07 -12.56 -4.12
N PHE A 52 0.77 -12.84 -4.18
CA PHE A 52 -0.02 -12.70 -5.41
C PHE A 52 -0.35 -11.24 -5.75
N MET A 53 -0.43 -10.38 -4.73
CA MET A 53 -0.85 -8.98 -4.88
C MET A 53 0.34 -8.02 -4.84
N CYS A 54 1.43 -8.39 -4.18
CA CYS A 54 2.60 -7.56 -4.01
C CYS A 54 3.88 -8.36 -4.24
N HIS A 55 4.89 -7.69 -4.79
CA HIS A 55 6.22 -8.27 -4.99
C HIS A 55 6.99 -8.47 -3.67
N GLN A 56 6.55 -7.84 -2.57
CA GLN A 56 7.17 -7.94 -1.24
C GLN A 56 8.67 -7.63 -1.22
N LEU A 57 9.12 -6.67 -2.04
CA LEU A 57 10.52 -6.30 -2.07
C LEU A 57 10.95 -5.68 -0.72
N PRO A 58 11.99 -6.20 -0.05
CA PRO A 58 12.46 -5.70 1.24
C PRO A 58 12.75 -4.20 1.24
N TYR A 59 13.51 -3.73 0.25
CA TYR A 59 13.85 -2.31 0.07
C TYR A 59 12.67 -1.41 -0.35
N ARG A 60 11.47 -1.98 -0.47
CA ARG A 60 10.21 -1.25 -0.67
C ARG A 60 9.18 -1.46 0.42
N SER A 61 9.56 -2.11 1.50
CA SER A 61 8.66 -2.46 2.61
C SER A 61 9.06 -1.68 3.87
N PHE A 62 8.11 -1.52 4.79
CA PHE A 62 8.44 -1.11 6.15
C PHE A 62 8.90 -2.32 6.94
N PHE A 63 9.84 -2.11 7.86
CA PHE A 63 10.29 -3.10 8.82
C PHE A 63 9.80 -2.73 10.22
N LEU A 64 9.38 -3.73 10.98
CA LEU A 64 8.98 -3.61 12.37
C LEU A 64 9.92 -4.43 13.24
N PHE A 65 10.15 -3.97 14.47
CA PHE A 65 10.98 -4.65 15.47
C PHE A 65 12.48 -4.74 15.12
N GLY A 66 12.97 -3.84 14.27
CA GLY A 66 14.38 -3.72 13.90
C GLY A 66 14.98 -2.36 14.23
N GLU A 67 16.25 -2.17 13.87
CA GLU A 67 17.00 -0.93 14.07
C GLU A 67 16.48 0.24 13.22
N GLN A 68 15.92 -0.05 12.03
CA GLN A 68 15.38 0.95 11.11
C GLN A 68 14.00 0.53 10.57
N TYR A 69 13.18 1.52 10.21
CA TYR A 69 11.88 1.28 9.58
C TYR A 69 11.97 0.96 8.08
N TYR A 70 13.12 1.22 7.44
CA TYR A 70 13.36 0.93 6.03
C TYR A 70 14.85 0.80 5.75
N TYR A 71 15.17 0.07 4.67
CA TYR A 71 16.52 -0.25 4.22
C TYR A 71 16.59 -0.07 2.70
N PRO A 72 17.12 1.05 2.17
CA PRO A 72 17.23 1.29 0.73
C PRO A 72 18.31 0.40 0.09
N LEU A 73 18.28 0.26 -1.23
CA LEU A 73 19.36 -0.40 -1.98
C LEU A 73 20.67 0.41 -1.83
N GLN A 74 21.79 -0.29 -1.67
CA GLN A 74 23.11 0.31 -1.45
C GLN A 74 23.50 1.28 -2.57
N GLU A 75 23.23 0.94 -3.84
CA GLU A 75 23.53 1.78 -5.01
C GLU A 75 22.87 3.17 -4.96
N ILE A 76 21.71 3.27 -4.30
CA ILE A 76 20.89 4.49 -4.27
C ILE A 76 20.98 5.17 -2.90
N ASN A 77 21.56 4.49 -1.90
CA ASN A 77 21.67 4.99 -0.56
C ASN A 77 22.77 6.07 -0.45
N GLN A 78 22.35 7.34 -0.52
CA GLN A 78 23.25 8.48 -0.38
C GLN A 78 23.49 8.87 1.08
N ASN A 79 22.74 8.29 2.03
CA ASN A 79 22.82 8.64 3.45
C ASN A 79 23.65 7.61 4.22
N LYS A 80 24.85 8.02 4.64
CA LYS A 80 25.78 7.18 5.41
C LYS A 80 25.28 6.75 6.79
N THR A 81 24.21 7.37 7.30
CA THR A 81 23.61 7.04 8.60
C THR A 81 22.55 5.93 8.50
N ILE A 82 22.08 5.63 7.29
CA ILE A 82 21.04 4.62 7.05
C ILE A 82 21.73 3.38 6.50
N LEU A 83 21.55 2.23 7.14
CA LEU A 83 22.02 0.95 6.60
C LEU A 83 21.23 0.60 5.34
N SER A 84 21.95 0.15 4.31
CA SER A 84 21.35 -0.41 3.11
C SER A 84 20.77 -1.81 3.37
N PHE A 85 19.95 -2.28 2.43
CA PHE A 85 19.40 -3.63 2.47
C PHE A 85 20.51 -4.69 2.46
N GLU A 86 21.49 -4.53 1.59
CA GLU A 86 22.62 -5.44 1.40
C GLU A 86 23.47 -5.53 2.68
N GLU A 87 23.80 -4.38 3.27
CA GLU A 87 24.56 -4.31 4.53
C GLU A 87 23.83 -4.96 5.72
N ALA A 88 22.51 -4.73 5.85
CA ALA A 88 21.74 -5.20 6.99
C ALA A 88 21.23 -6.66 6.84
N SER A 89 21.10 -7.15 5.60
CA SER A 89 20.66 -8.53 5.32
C SER A 89 21.82 -9.50 5.13
N GLY A 90 22.99 -9.01 4.71
CA GLY A 90 24.11 -9.83 4.26
C GLY A 90 23.89 -10.48 2.88
N ILE A 91 22.83 -10.09 2.16
CA ILE A 91 22.49 -10.60 0.83
C ILE A 91 23.01 -9.62 -0.21
N GLU A 92 24.07 -10.01 -0.92
CA GLU A 92 24.63 -9.26 -2.07
C GLU A 92 24.15 -9.81 -3.42
N SER A 93 23.21 -10.77 -3.41
CA SER A 93 22.79 -11.46 -4.62
C SER A 93 21.95 -10.58 -5.54
N VAL A 94 22.13 -10.78 -6.85
CA VAL A 94 21.28 -10.19 -7.90
C VAL A 94 20.01 -11.02 -8.14
N ASP A 95 19.84 -12.15 -7.44
CA ASP A 95 18.70 -13.04 -7.63
C ASP A 95 17.43 -12.44 -6.99
N PHE A 96 16.53 -12.00 -7.87
CA PHE A 96 15.24 -11.44 -7.49
C PHE A 96 14.40 -12.38 -6.60
N LYS A 97 14.53 -13.70 -6.79
CA LYS A 97 13.77 -14.68 -5.99
C LYS A 97 14.23 -14.68 -4.54
N GLU A 98 15.54 -14.70 -4.31
CA GLU A 98 16.13 -14.69 -2.98
C GLU A 98 15.76 -13.39 -2.23
N ILE A 99 15.91 -12.24 -2.88
CA ILE A 99 15.53 -10.94 -2.32
C ILE A 99 14.04 -10.92 -1.93
N ARG A 100 13.17 -11.45 -2.79
CA ARG A 100 11.73 -11.51 -2.51
C ARG A 100 11.39 -12.41 -1.33
N GLU A 101 12.11 -13.52 -1.17
CA GLU A 101 11.90 -14.49 -0.10
C GLU A 101 12.41 -14.01 1.27
N PHE A 102 13.34 -13.05 1.31
CA PHE A 102 13.83 -12.45 2.54
C PHE A 102 12.71 -11.80 3.37
N VAL A 103 12.40 -12.35 4.55
CA VAL A 103 11.35 -11.83 5.44
C VAL A 103 11.89 -10.83 6.46
N GLY A 104 13.10 -11.05 6.96
CA GLY A 104 13.67 -10.28 8.05
C GLY A 104 14.73 -11.07 8.84
N ASN A 105 15.41 -10.40 9.76
CA ASN A 105 16.40 -10.98 10.66
C ASN A 105 16.38 -10.24 12.01
N SER A 106 17.26 -10.61 12.95
CA SER A 106 17.30 -9.99 14.28
C SER A 106 17.67 -8.51 14.29
N GLN A 107 18.41 -8.04 13.27
CA GLN A 107 18.83 -6.65 13.15
C GLN A 107 17.75 -5.78 12.49
N MET A 108 17.22 -6.25 11.36
CA MET A 108 16.22 -5.56 10.56
C MET A 108 14.82 -5.68 11.12
N GLY A 109 14.58 -6.63 12.03
CA GLY A 109 13.23 -7.06 12.35
C GLY A 109 12.59 -7.70 11.12
N TYR A 110 11.28 -7.55 10.97
CA TYR A 110 10.50 -8.23 9.94
C TYR A 110 9.72 -7.24 9.06
N LYS A 111 9.72 -7.51 7.75
CA LYS A 111 9.04 -6.65 6.77
C LYS A 111 7.52 -6.78 6.85
N VAL A 112 6.79 -5.70 6.60
CA VAL A 112 5.34 -5.75 6.35
C VAL A 112 5.07 -6.57 5.08
N ALA A 113 3.97 -7.32 5.03
CA ALA A 113 3.70 -8.26 3.93
C ALA A 113 3.32 -7.59 2.59
N ILE A 114 3.25 -6.26 2.53
CA ILE A 114 3.02 -5.47 1.30
C ILE A 114 3.96 -4.27 1.29
N CYS A 115 4.13 -3.64 0.11
CA CYS A 115 5.03 -2.51 -0.02
C CYS A 115 4.48 -1.25 0.67
N GLN A 116 5.37 -0.29 0.93
CA GLN A 116 5.06 1.00 1.54
C GLN A 116 3.93 1.75 0.81
N ARG A 117 3.94 1.70 -0.54
CA ARG A 117 2.93 2.37 -1.38
C ARG A 117 1.56 1.71 -1.25
N ASP A 118 1.49 0.37 -1.37
CA ASP A 118 0.23 -0.37 -1.25
C ASP A 118 -0.40 -0.19 0.14
N LEU A 119 0.43 -0.27 1.19
CA LEU A 119 -0.02 -0.02 2.55
C LEU A 119 -0.64 1.38 2.68
N ALA A 120 0.03 2.40 2.13
CA ALA A 120 -0.46 3.78 2.15
C ALA A 120 -1.77 3.95 1.37
N ILE A 121 -1.90 3.32 0.19
CA ILE A 121 -3.13 3.35 -0.62
C ILE A 121 -4.30 2.79 0.18
N TYR A 122 -4.17 1.57 0.71
CA TYR A 122 -5.28 0.88 1.37
C TYR A 122 -5.68 1.55 2.69
N LEU A 123 -4.70 2.02 3.48
CA LEU A 123 -4.99 2.79 4.69
C LEU A 123 -5.67 4.13 4.36
N ALA A 124 -5.25 4.83 3.31
CA ALA A 124 -5.89 6.08 2.90
C ALA A 124 -7.33 5.88 2.41
N ILE A 125 -7.62 4.77 1.71
CA ILE A 125 -8.99 4.40 1.37
C ILE A 125 -9.82 4.15 2.63
N ALA A 126 -9.29 3.38 3.60
CA ALA A 126 -9.98 3.13 4.86
C ALA A 126 -10.24 4.43 5.64
N VAL A 127 -9.26 5.34 5.70
CA VAL A 127 -9.43 6.68 6.29
C VAL A 127 -10.54 7.46 5.59
N PHE A 128 -10.58 7.47 4.26
CA PHE A 128 -11.65 8.13 3.53
C PHE A 128 -13.02 7.49 3.80
N CYS A 129 -13.14 6.16 3.83
CA CYS A 129 -14.39 5.48 4.20
C CYS A 129 -14.89 5.94 5.58
N LEU A 130 -13.98 6.02 6.56
CA LEU A 130 -14.31 6.49 7.91
C LEU A 130 -14.78 7.95 7.89
N LEU A 131 -14.05 8.85 7.20
CA LEU A 131 -14.45 10.24 7.06
C LEU A 131 -15.81 10.40 6.39
N TYR A 132 -16.05 9.64 5.32
CA TYR A 132 -17.30 9.68 4.58
C TYR A 132 -18.47 9.16 5.41
N PHE A 133 -18.27 8.08 6.18
CA PHE A 133 -19.24 7.57 7.15
C PHE A 133 -19.55 8.60 8.25
N ILE A 134 -18.53 9.16 8.91
CA ILE A 134 -18.69 10.19 9.97
C ILE A 134 -19.35 11.46 9.42
N SER A 135 -19.09 11.81 8.16
CA SER A 135 -19.75 12.94 7.49
C SER A 135 -21.25 12.71 7.25
N ASN A 136 -21.77 11.52 7.57
CA ASN A 136 -23.09 11.06 7.17
C ASN A 136 -23.30 11.17 5.66
N TYR A 137 -22.33 10.70 4.87
CA TYR A 137 -22.41 10.65 3.41
C TYR A 137 -22.57 12.04 2.75
N ARG A 138 -22.12 13.11 3.42
CA ARG A 138 -22.28 14.51 2.96
C ARG A 138 -21.13 15.03 2.10
N LEU A 139 -20.02 14.29 1.97
CA LEU A 139 -18.92 14.73 1.13
C LEU A 139 -19.36 14.73 -0.35
N PRO A 140 -19.19 15.86 -1.08
CA PRO A 140 -19.64 15.95 -2.45
C PRO A 140 -18.74 15.11 -3.38
N ARG A 141 -19.30 14.76 -4.55
CA ARG A 141 -18.52 14.23 -5.67
C ARG A 141 -17.49 15.26 -6.10
N ILE A 142 -16.24 14.83 -6.27
CA ILE A 142 -15.20 15.65 -6.88
C ILE A 142 -15.22 15.52 -8.39
N HIS A 143 -14.79 16.58 -9.09
CA HIS A 143 -14.59 16.51 -10.54
C HIS A 143 -13.44 15.54 -10.85
N TRP A 144 -13.56 14.77 -11.95
CA TRP A 144 -12.55 13.76 -12.33
C TRP A 144 -11.14 14.34 -12.49
N LEU A 145 -11.02 15.63 -12.86
CA LEU A 145 -9.74 16.35 -12.90
C LEU A 145 -9.05 16.46 -11.54
N VAL A 146 -9.81 16.61 -10.45
CA VAL A 146 -9.25 16.66 -9.09
C VAL A 146 -8.62 15.31 -8.75
N TRP A 147 -9.33 14.21 -9.04
CA TRP A 147 -8.79 12.86 -8.89
C TRP A 147 -7.58 12.61 -9.78
N LEU A 148 -7.63 13.05 -11.04
CA LEU A 148 -6.51 12.90 -11.98
C LEU A 148 -5.25 13.62 -11.48
N ILE A 149 -5.38 14.89 -11.10
CA ILE A 149 -4.23 15.76 -10.76
C ILE A 149 -3.67 15.42 -9.38
N LEU A 150 -4.54 15.17 -8.38
CA LEU A 150 -4.10 14.97 -7.01
C LEU A 150 -3.89 13.49 -6.66
N GLY A 151 -4.68 12.59 -7.24
CA GLY A 151 -4.58 11.15 -6.99
C GLY A 151 -3.64 10.46 -7.97
N LEU A 152 -4.02 10.44 -9.25
CA LEU A 152 -3.38 9.57 -10.24
C LEU A 152 -2.00 10.11 -10.68
N LEU A 153 -1.92 11.37 -11.08
CA LEU A 153 -0.72 11.96 -11.68
C LEU A 153 0.53 11.88 -10.79
N PRO A 154 0.50 12.20 -9.48
CA PRO A 154 1.71 12.14 -8.65
C PRO A 154 2.23 10.70 -8.49
N MET A 155 1.33 9.73 -8.36
CA MET A 155 1.68 8.32 -8.22
C MET A 155 2.19 7.73 -9.53
N THR A 156 1.52 8.02 -10.66
CA THR A 156 1.97 7.55 -11.96
C THR A 156 3.30 8.19 -12.33
N TRP A 157 3.51 9.48 -12.03
CA TRP A 157 4.80 10.14 -12.26
C TRP A 157 5.92 9.49 -11.45
N ASP A 158 5.71 9.27 -10.15
CA ASP A 158 6.69 8.61 -9.28
C ASP A 158 7.03 7.17 -9.74
N GLY A 159 6.00 6.40 -10.11
CA GLY A 159 6.16 5.03 -10.61
C GLY A 159 6.78 4.95 -12.01
N LEU A 160 6.34 5.80 -12.95
CA LEU A 160 6.87 5.81 -14.32
C LEU A 160 8.32 6.26 -14.37
N THR A 161 8.70 7.29 -13.60
CA THR A 161 10.10 7.73 -13.55
C THR A 161 11.01 6.68 -12.91
N GLN A 162 10.52 5.96 -11.89
CA GLN A 162 11.22 4.81 -11.31
C GLN A 162 11.37 3.67 -12.33
N MET A 163 10.29 3.28 -13.02
CA MET A 163 10.34 2.23 -14.04
C MET A 163 11.26 2.61 -15.21
N ALA A 164 11.17 3.86 -15.70
CA ALA A 164 12.00 4.36 -16.78
C ALA A 164 13.49 4.32 -16.43
N SER A 165 13.87 4.65 -15.19
CA SER A 165 15.28 4.57 -14.77
C SER A 165 15.83 3.14 -14.76
N HIS A 166 14.98 2.13 -14.54
CA HIS A 166 15.39 0.72 -14.61
C HIS A 166 15.44 0.17 -16.05
N ILE A 167 14.59 0.67 -16.95
CA ILE A 167 14.52 0.20 -18.35
C ILE A 167 15.54 0.91 -19.24
N LEU A 168 15.76 2.20 -19.03
CA LEU A 168 16.74 3.01 -19.76
C LEU A 168 17.77 3.65 -18.81
N PRO A 169 18.73 2.88 -18.28
CA PRO A 169 19.81 3.40 -17.44
C PRO A 169 20.70 4.44 -18.15
N SER A 170 20.66 4.49 -19.49
CA SER A 170 21.41 5.46 -20.29
C SER A 170 20.83 6.88 -20.25
N LEU A 171 19.58 7.06 -19.79
CA LEU A 171 18.92 8.38 -19.74
C LEU A 171 19.19 9.16 -18.45
N GLY A 172 19.79 8.54 -17.44
CA GLY A 172 20.07 9.18 -16.16
C GLY A 172 20.39 8.18 -15.05
N PRO A 173 20.66 8.68 -13.83
CA PRO A 173 20.96 7.82 -12.69
C PRO A 173 19.76 6.93 -12.33
N ILE A 174 20.06 5.71 -11.84
CA ILE A 174 19.04 4.80 -11.32
C ILE A 174 18.34 5.48 -10.14
N ARG A 175 17.00 5.47 -10.17
CA ARG A 175 16.16 6.13 -9.19
C ARG A 175 15.21 5.13 -8.55
N GLU A 176 15.23 5.06 -7.23
CA GLU A 176 14.18 4.41 -6.43
C GLU A 176 13.40 5.47 -5.64
N SER A 177 12.07 5.31 -5.58
CA SER A 177 11.23 6.19 -4.77
C SER A 177 11.55 6.01 -3.29
N THR A 178 11.70 7.12 -2.56
CA THR A 178 11.90 7.10 -1.11
C THR A 178 10.62 6.66 -0.38
N PRO A 179 10.73 6.16 0.87
CA PRO A 179 9.55 5.77 1.65
C PRO A 179 8.55 6.92 1.81
N ILE A 180 9.03 8.15 2.01
CA ILE A 180 8.18 9.34 2.15
C ILE A 180 7.39 9.59 0.87
N ILE A 181 8.04 9.57 -0.29
CA ILE A 181 7.36 9.79 -1.57
C ILE A 181 6.33 8.69 -1.82
N ARG A 182 6.67 7.43 -1.54
CA ARG A 182 5.74 6.29 -1.68
C ARG A 182 4.50 6.43 -0.80
N VAL A 183 4.67 6.85 0.45
CA VAL A 183 3.55 7.08 1.36
C VAL A 183 2.71 8.26 0.89
N LEU A 184 3.33 9.37 0.48
CA LEU A 184 2.59 10.55 0.03
C LEU A 184 1.81 10.28 -1.25
N THR A 185 2.45 9.75 -2.29
CA THR A 185 1.79 9.48 -3.58
C THR A 185 0.77 8.35 -3.46
N GLY A 186 1.09 7.29 -2.69
CA GLY A 186 0.16 6.20 -2.41
C GLY A 186 -1.06 6.66 -1.61
N SER A 187 -0.86 7.41 -0.53
CA SER A 187 -1.98 7.94 0.28
C SER A 187 -2.85 8.89 -0.53
N SER A 188 -2.23 9.77 -1.33
CA SER A 188 -2.97 10.70 -2.19
C SER A 188 -3.83 9.93 -3.21
N PHE A 189 -3.23 8.95 -3.90
CA PHE A 189 -3.96 8.10 -4.84
C PHE A 189 -5.13 7.38 -4.18
N GLY A 190 -4.90 6.69 -3.06
CA GLY A 190 -5.95 5.97 -2.33
C GLY A 190 -7.08 6.89 -1.87
N PHE A 191 -6.74 8.02 -1.25
CA PHE A 191 -7.71 8.98 -0.72
C PHE A 191 -8.58 9.60 -1.82
N PHE A 192 -7.97 10.14 -2.89
CA PHE A 192 -8.72 10.77 -3.96
C PHE A 192 -9.49 9.76 -4.80
N THR A 193 -9.02 8.52 -4.93
CA THR A 193 -9.78 7.45 -5.60
C THR A 193 -11.02 7.09 -4.80
N ALA A 194 -10.90 6.95 -3.48
CA ALA A 194 -12.05 6.75 -2.59
C ALA A 194 -13.04 7.93 -2.66
N TRP A 195 -12.54 9.17 -2.64
CA TRP A 195 -13.37 10.37 -2.76
C TRP A 195 -14.07 10.49 -4.11
N PHE A 196 -13.42 10.08 -5.19
CA PHE A 196 -14.05 10.06 -6.50
C PHE A 196 -15.16 9.01 -6.59
N LEU A 197 -14.90 7.78 -6.12
CA LEU A 197 -15.79 6.64 -6.33
C LEU A 197 -16.97 6.58 -5.34
N PHE A 198 -16.76 6.82 -4.05
CA PHE A 198 -17.79 6.51 -3.05
C PHE A 198 -19.01 7.44 -3.07
N PRO A 199 -18.86 8.77 -3.22
CA PRO A 199 -20.00 9.66 -3.45
C PRO A 199 -20.68 9.42 -4.82
N TYR A 200 -19.96 8.89 -5.81
CA TYR A 200 -20.57 8.46 -7.06
C TYR A 200 -21.44 7.21 -6.88
N LEU A 201 -20.95 6.20 -6.13
CA LEU A 201 -21.72 5.00 -5.79
C LEU A 201 -22.98 5.35 -4.99
N GLU A 202 -22.89 6.26 -4.02
CA GLU A 202 -24.05 6.74 -3.26
C GLU A 202 -25.11 7.34 -4.18
N TYR A 203 -24.70 8.20 -5.13
CA TYR A 203 -25.60 8.78 -6.12
C TYR A 203 -26.30 7.71 -6.97
N VAL A 204 -25.58 6.66 -7.38
CA VAL A 204 -26.17 5.55 -8.14
C VAL A 204 -27.19 4.78 -7.28
N PHE A 205 -26.86 4.47 -6.03
CA PHE A 205 -27.76 3.77 -5.12
C PHE A 205 -29.04 4.54 -4.85
N LEU A 206 -28.95 5.85 -4.59
CA LEU A 206 -30.11 6.71 -4.37
C LEU A 206 -31.03 6.84 -5.60
N ASN A 207 -30.47 6.75 -6.81
CA ASN A 207 -31.27 6.80 -8.04
C ASN A 207 -31.92 5.45 -8.38
N GLN A 208 -31.29 4.34 -8.04
CA GLN A 208 -31.89 3.01 -8.19
C GLN A 208 -33.08 2.81 -7.25
N GLU A 209 -33.10 3.43 -6.07
CA GLU A 209 -34.25 3.35 -5.16
C GLU A 209 -35.45 4.20 -5.61
N LYS A 210 -35.25 5.15 -6.52
CA LYS A 210 -36.30 6.03 -7.05
C LYS A 210 -36.95 5.51 -8.34
N SER A 211 -36.31 4.54 -9.01
CA SER A 211 -36.78 3.92 -10.25
C SER A 211 -37.57 2.63 -9.98
#